data_AF-A0A814IPG3-F1
#
_entry.id   AF-A0A814IPG3-F1
#
_cell.length_a   1.000
_cell.length_b   1.000
_cell.length_c   1.000
_cell.angle_alpha   90.00
_cell.angle_beta   90.00
_cell.angle_gamma   90.00
#
_symmetry.space_group_name_H-M   'P 1'
#
loop_
_entity.id
_entity.type
_entity.pdbx_description
1 polymer ?
#
loop_
_entity_poly.entity_id
_entity_poly.type
_entity_poly.pdbx_seq_one_letter_code
_entity_poly.pdbx_strand_id
1 'polypeptide(L)'
;MVNRRPGNTLFGIINDCGIGQSDFMWNIRSNRNIKRVYSHIWNTNELLVSFDDCGIFRNWYYEPKWKTTMGWYHVDQNPILKPNRRCIQGFISLTDNNETTGGLIVFFTYTFTF
;
A
#
# COMPACT_ATOMS: atom_id res chain seq x y z
N MET A 1 19.10 -20.40 -11.73
CA MET A 1 17.94 -19.80 -11.03
C MET A 1 18.15 -18.29 -10.99
N VAL A 2 17.24 -17.51 -11.56
CA VAL A 2 17.30 -16.04 -11.43
C VAL A 2 17.00 -15.72 -9.97
N ASN A 3 17.91 -15.03 -9.29
CA ASN A 3 17.76 -14.66 -7.88
C ASN A 3 16.67 -13.58 -7.76
N ARG A 4 15.39 -14.00 -7.72
CA ARG A 4 14.25 -13.11 -7.51
C ARG A 4 14.17 -12.77 -6.02
N ARG A 5 14.63 -11.59 -5.65
CA ARG A 5 14.46 -11.03 -4.30
C ARG A 5 13.10 -10.33 -4.22
N PRO A 6 12.41 -10.38 -3.07
CA PRO A 6 11.14 -9.68 -2.91
C PRO A 6 11.35 -8.16 -2.99
N GLY A 7 10.39 -7.49 -3.64
CA GLY A 7 10.30 -6.04 -3.72
C GLY A 7 11.14 -5.44 -4.85
N ASN A 8 10.53 -4.55 -5.64
CA ASN A 8 11.26 -3.77 -6.63
C ASN A 8 12.21 -2.75 -5.95
N THR A 9 13.42 -2.54 -6.49
CA THR A 9 14.34 -1.48 -6.05
C THR A 9 13.80 -0.06 -6.28
N LEU A 10 12.81 0.14 -7.15
CA LEU A 10 12.24 1.46 -7.39
C LEU A 10 11.38 1.95 -6.22
N PHE A 11 10.44 1.12 -5.74
CA PHE A 11 9.42 1.54 -4.77
C PHE A 11 9.13 0.49 -3.67
N GLY A 12 9.85 -0.64 -3.64
CA GLY A 12 9.73 -1.65 -2.59
C GLY A 12 8.50 -2.55 -2.68
N ILE A 13 7.64 -2.37 -3.69
CA ILE A 13 6.42 -3.17 -3.84
C ILE A 13 6.74 -4.54 -4.43
N ILE A 14 6.11 -5.57 -3.85
CA ILE A 14 6.01 -6.93 -4.38
C ILE A 14 4.65 -7.02 -5.07
N ASN A 15 4.63 -7.20 -6.39
CA ASN A 15 3.41 -7.28 -7.19
C ASN A 15 3.32 -8.54 -8.06
N ASP A 16 4.19 -9.51 -7.77
CA ASP A 16 4.29 -10.76 -8.50
C ASP A 16 4.16 -11.95 -7.54
N CYS A 17 4.39 -13.15 -8.09
CA CYS A 17 4.43 -14.39 -7.32
C CYS A 17 3.17 -14.68 -6.48
N GLY A 18 2.02 -14.11 -6.87
CA GLY A 18 0.73 -14.34 -6.20
C GLY A 18 0.59 -13.64 -4.83
N ILE A 19 1.43 -12.65 -4.52
CA ILE A 19 1.39 -11.96 -3.23
C ILE A 19 0.00 -11.39 -2.91
N GLY A 20 -0.66 -10.76 -3.89
CA GLY A 20 -1.99 -10.21 -3.73
C GLY A 20 -3.06 -11.25 -3.36
N GLN A 21 -2.89 -12.52 -3.76
CA GLN A 21 -3.79 -13.63 -3.45
C GLN A 21 -3.35 -14.47 -2.25
N SER A 22 -2.20 -14.16 -1.64
CA SER A 22 -1.62 -14.95 -0.55
C SER A 22 -2.48 -14.93 0.72
N ASP A 23 -2.37 -15.98 1.53
CA ASP A 23 -3.01 -16.07 2.86
C ASP A 23 -2.59 -14.92 3.78
N PHE A 24 -1.34 -14.47 3.66
CA PHE A 24 -0.82 -13.31 4.38
C PHE A 24 -1.65 -12.05 4.10
N MET A 25 -1.87 -11.73 2.82
CA MET A 25 -2.67 -10.56 2.45
C MET A 25 -4.15 -10.75 2.82
N TRP A 26 -4.69 -11.96 2.69
CA TRP A 26 -6.07 -12.26 3.11
C TRP A 26 -6.29 -12.11 4.60
N ASN A 27 -5.33 -12.51 5.44
CA ASN A 27 -5.41 -12.32 6.89
C ASN A 27 -5.47 -10.84 7.28
N ILE A 28 -4.73 -9.99 6.56
CA ILE A 28 -4.75 -8.54 6.79
C ILE A 28 -6.10 -7.96 6.35
N ARG A 29 -6.53 -8.23 5.10
CA ARG A 29 -7.80 -7.70 4.55
C ARG A 29 -9.03 -8.21 5.30
N SER A 30 -8.96 -9.43 5.84
CA SER A 30 -10.08 -10.04 6.56
C SER A 30 -10.19 -9.59 8.01
N ASN A 31 -9.18 -8.89 8.55
CA ASN A 31 -9.14 -8.41 9.92
C ASN A 31 -10.36 -7.55 10.29
N ARG A 32 -11.03 -7.90 11.40
CA ARG A 32 -12.25 -7.24 11.86
C ARG A 32 -12.10 -5.73 12.11
N ASN A 33 -10.95 -5.29 12.60
CA ASN A 33 -10.71 -3.88 12.91
C ASN A 33 -10.55 -3.07 11.63
N ILE A 34 -9.88 -3.64 10.63
CA ILE A 34 -9.73 -3.03 9.31
C ILE A 34 -11.10 -2.93 8.63
N LYS A 35 -11.87 -4.03 8.60
CA LYS A 35 -13.24 -4.02 8.07
C LYS A 35 -14.11 -2.97 8.74
N ARG A 36 -14.05 -2.85 10.07
CA ARG A 36 -14.82 -1.86 10.83
C ARG A 36 -14.52 -0.42 10.37
N VAL A 37 -13.26 -0.08 10.12
CA VAL A 37 -12.86 1.24 9.62
C VAL A 37 -13.49 1.50 8.26
N TYR A 38 -13.33 0.58 7.30
CA TYR A 38 -13.88 0.77 5.96
C TYR A 38 -15.41 0.74 5.92
N SER A 39 -16.04 -0.08 6.76
CA SER A 39 -17.50 -0.13 6.87
C SER A 39 -18.08 1.19 7.38
N HIS A 40 -17.38 1.83 8.31
CA HIS A 40 -17.74 3.16 8.77
C HIS A 40 -17.60 4.21 7.65
N ILE A 41 -16.48 4.18 6.91
CA ILE A 41 -16.22 5.15 5.84
C ILE A 41 -17.23 5.03 4.68
N TRP A 42 -17.64 3.81 4.33
CA TRP A 42 -18.57 3.53 3.24
C TRP A 42 -20.03 3.40 3.68
N ASN A 43 -20.31 3.45 4.99
CA ASN A 43 -21.63 3.25 5.57
C ASN A 43 -22.31 1.93 5.15
N THR A 44 -21.53 0.86 5.02
CA THR A 44 -22.03 -0.49 4.70
C THR A 44 -21.07 -1.58 5.19
N ASN A 45 -21.61 -2.76 5.48
CA ASN A 45 -20.81 -3.95 5.78
C ASN A 45 -20.50 -4.78 4.53
N GLU A 46 -21.15 -4.48 3.40
CA GLU A 46 -20.93 -5.13 2.11
C GLU A 46 -19.78 -4.45 1.37
N LEU A 47 -18.55 -4.84 1.72
CA LEU A 47 -17.33 -4.25 1.18
C LEU A 47 -16.66 -5.16 0.15
N LEU A 48 -16.13 -4.55 -0.90
CA LEU A 48 -15.18 -5.16 -1.82
C LEU A 48 -13.78 -4.61 -1.53
N VAL A 49 -12.76 -5.44 -1.77
CA VAL A 49 -11.35 -5.07 -1.59
C VAL A 49 -10.56 -5.48 -2.82
N SER A 50 -9.58 -4.65 -3.19
CA SER A 50 -8.61 -4.95 -4.24
C SER A 50 -7.66 -6.07 -3.84
N PHE A 51 -7.07 -6.72 -4.84
CA PHE A 51 -5.95 -7.64 -4.68
C PHE A 51 -4.61 -6.90 -4.70
N ASP A 52 -4.54 -5.78 -3.99
CA ASP A 52 -3.36 -4.92 -3.96
C ASP A 52 -2.14 -5.64 -3.39
N ASP A 53 -1.00 -4.99 -3.57
CA ASP A 53 0.32 -5.52 -3.32
C ASP A 53 0.84 -5.25 -1.90
N CYS A 54 2.03 -5.77 -1.62
CA CYS A 54 2.71 -5.59 -0.34
C CYS A 54 4.03 -4.83 -0.51
N GLY A 55 4.35 -3.93 0.42
CA GLY A 55 5.64 -3.23 0.46
C GLY A 55 6.66 -3.94 1.34
N ILE A 56 7.89 -4.06 0.86
CA ILE A 56 9.05 -4.50 1.64
C ILE A 56 10.27 -3.62 1.33
N PHE A 57 10.93 -3.14 2.38
CA PHE A 57 12.24 -2.50 2.26
C PHE A 57 13.33 -3.48 2.64
N ARG A 58 14.23 -3.72 1.71
CA ARG A 58 15.38 -4.59 1.94
C ARG A 58 16.44 -3.85 2.75
N ASN A 59 17.14 -4.59 3.59
CA ASN A 59 18.23 -4.05 4.38
C ASN A 59 19.44 -3.74 3.48
N TRP A 60 19.54 -2.48 3.06
CA TRP A 60 20.58 -1.98 2.17
C TRP A 60 21.94 -1.79 2.86
N TYR A 61 22.03 -1.96 4.19
CA TYR A 61 23.34 -2.03 4.87
C TYR A 61 24.12 -3.29 4.49
N TYR A 62 23.43 -4.38 4.15
CA TYR A 62 24.07 -5.60 3.65
C TYR A 62 24.49 -5.49 2.18
N GLU A 63 23.69 -4.82 1.35
CA GLU A 63 23.96 -4.61 -0.07
C GLU A 63 23.37 -3.25 -0.50
N PRO A 64 24.22 -2.22 -0.73
CA PRO A 64 23.77 -0.87 -1.06
C PRO A 64 22.84 -0.79 -2.27
N LYS A 65 22.98 -1.71 -3.24
CA LYS A 65 22.13 -1.77 -4.44
C LYS A 65 20.66 -2.09 -4.11
N TRP A 66 20.34 -2.53 -2.90
CA TRP A 66 18.97 -2.83 -2.48
C TRP A 66 18.21 -1.60 -1.99
N LYS A 67 18.88 -0.47 -1.81
CA LYS A 67 18.24 0.77 -1.35
C LYS A 67 17.14 1.19 -2.33
N THR A 68 15.94 1.37 -1.81
CA THR A 68 14.80 1.83 -2.60
C THR A 68 15.00 3.28 -3.05
N THR A 69 14.60 3.61 -4.28
CA THR A 69 14.62 5.00 -4.77
C THR A 69 13.61 5.86 -4.01
N MET A 70 13.98 7.11 -3.70
CA MET A 70 13.08 8.09 -3.07
C MET A 70 12.32 8.91 -4.13
N GLY A 71 11.22 9.56 -3.73
CA GLY A 71 10.56 10.60 -4.54
C GLY A 71 9.51 10.12 -5.53
N TRP A 72 8.96 8.91 -5.35
CA TRP A 72 7.83 8.43 -6.15
C TRP A 72 6.49 8.94 -5.59
N TYR A 73 6.28 10.26 -5.64
CA TYR A 73 5.01 10.88 -5.28
C TYR A 73 4.00 10.68 -6.40
N HIS A 74 2.82 10.15 -6.08
CA HIS A 74 1.78 9.84 -7.06
C HIS A 74 0.39 9.85 -6.43
N VAL A 75 -0.62 9.75 -7.29
CA VAL A 75 -2.01 9.49 -6.90
C VAL A 75 -2.46 8.21 -7.60
N ASP A 76 -3.10 7.30 -6.87
CA ASP A 76 -3.53 6.01 -7.42
C ASP A 76 -4.76 6.14 -8.32
N GLN A 77 -5.69 6.99 -7.91
CA GLN A 77 -6.91 7.27 -8.66
C GLN A 77 -6.74 8.58 -9.42
N ASN A 78 -6.85 8.53 -10.75
CA ASN A 78 -6.90 9.75 -11.56
C ASN A 78 -8.16 10.56 -11.22
N PRO A 79 -8.03 11.77 -10.65
CA PRO A 79 -9.17 12.56 -10.20
C PRO A 79 -9.98 13.18 -11.35
N ILE A 80 -9.35 13.40 -12.52
CA ILE A 80 -10.03 13.95 -13.71
C ILE A 80 -10.95 12.89 -14.30
N LEU A 81 -10.47 11.66 -14.44
CA LEU A 81 -11.25 10.56 -15.03
C LEU A 81 -12.25 9.95 -14.04
N LYS A 82 -11.99 10.05 -12.74
CA LYS A 82 -12.82 9.48 -11.68
C LYS A 82 -13.04 10.54 -10.57
N PRO A 83 -13.89 11.54 -10.82
CA PRO A 83 -14.06 12.70 -9.92
C PRO A 83 -14.79 12.35 -8.62
N ASN A 84 -15.58 11.27 -8.63
CA ASN A 84 -16.31 10.82 -7.45
C ASN A 84 -15.46 9.88 -6.61
N ARG A 85 -15.83 9.74 -5.34
CA ARG A 85 -15.29 8.71 -4.44
C ARG A 85 -15.56 7.32 -5.05
N ARG A 86 -14.52 6.65 -5.53
CA ARG A 86 -14.58 5.29 -6.10
C ARG A 86 -13.77 4.30 -5.27
N CYS A 87 -12.55 4.69 -4.91
CA CYS A 87 -11.67 3.90 -4.06
C CYS A 87 -11.20 4.73 -2.87
N ILE A 88 -10.89 4.05 -1.77
CA ILE A 88 -10.23 4.66 -0.61
C ILE A 88 -9.04 3.78 -0.29
N GLN A 89 -7.85 4.35 -0.43
CA GLN A 89 -6.61 3.66 -0.12
C GLN A 89 -6.39 3.64 1.39
N GLY A 90 -5.77 2.56 1.87
CA GLY A 90 -5.22 2.50 3.21
C GLY A 90 -3.81 1.94 3.18
N PHE A 91 -3.07 2.24 4.23
CA PHE A 91 -1.72 1.74 4.46
C PHE A 91 -1.66 1.11 5.85
N ILE A 92 -1.16 -0.11 5.93
CA ILE A 92 -1.02 -0.84 7.18
C ILE A 92 0.46 -1.07 7.43
N SER A 93 0.96 -0.44 8.48
CA SER A 93 2.32 -0.64 8.97
C SER A 93 2.39 -1.96 9.73
N LEU A 94 3.18 -2.92 9.22
CA LEU A 94 3.40 -4.22 9.88
C LEU A 94 4.60 -4.22 10.82
N THR A 95 5.46 -3.22 10.67
CA THR A 95 6.58 -2.92 11.56
C THR A 95 6.47 -1.46 11.99
N ASP A 96 7.24 -1.07 13.00
CA ASP A 96 7.34 0.34 13.36
C ASP A 96 7.92 1.15 12.20
N ASN A 97 7.30 2.29 11.93
CA ASN A 97 7.71 3.21 10.89
C ASN A 97 7.99 4.59 11.47
N ASN A 98 9.13 5.17 11.07
CA ASN A 98 9.55 6.52 11.42
C ASN A 98 10.24 7.21 10.22
N GLU A 99 10.74 8.42 10.43
CA GLU A 99 11.41 9.25 9.43
C GLU A 99 12.68 8.61 8.84
N THR A 100 13.27 7.63 9.52
CA THR A 100 14.49 6.91 9.08
C THR A 100 14.21 5.55 8.44
N THR A 101 13.03 4.97 8.67
CA THR A 101 12.67 3.62 8.16
C THR A 101 11.79 3.64 6.91
N GLY A 102 11.43 4.82 6.40
CA GLY A 102 10.65 4.97 5.18
C GLY A 102 9.13 5.02 5.41
N GLY A 103 8.68 5.79 6.40
CA GLY A 103 7.25 6.01 6.65
C GLY A 103 6.48 6.65 5.49
N LEU A 104 5.15 6.60 5.58
CA LEU A 104 4.23 7.20 4.59
C LEU A 104 4.21 8.73 4.73
N ILE A 105 4.33 9.43 3.60
CA ILE A 105 4.12 10.88 3.49
C ILE A 105 2.85 11.12 2.67
N VAL A 106 1.92 11.93 3.18
CA VAL A 106 0.68 12.31 2.49
C VAL A 106 0.67 13.82 2.27
N PHE A 107 0.43 14.23 1.02
CA PHE A 107 0.22 15.63 0.67
C PHE A 107 -1.28 15.92 0.59
N PHE A 108 -1.72 16.97 1.27
CA PHE A 108 -3.10 17.43 1.15
C PHE A 108 -3.26 18.23 -0.13
N THR A 109 -3.96 17.69 -1.10
CA THR A 109 -4.46 18.43 -2.26
C THR A 109 -5.86 18.96 -1.94
N TYR A 110 -6.19 20.20 -2.34
CA TYR A 110 -7.41 20.90 -1.95
C TYR A 110 -8.70 20.05 -1.97
N THR A 111 -9.54 20.31 -0.97
CA THR A 111 -10.71 19.55 -0.52
C THR A 111 -11.81 19.45 -1.59
N PHE A 112 -12.18 18.22 -1.97
CA PHE A 112 -13.51 17.97 -2.52
C PHE A 112 -14.48 17.85 -1.33
N THR A 113 -15.34 18.85 -1.15
CA THR A 113 -16.53 18.73 -0.30
C THR A 113 -17.45 17.68 -0.92
N PHE A 114 -17.77 16.64 -0.15
CA PHE A 114 -18.79 15.64 -0.47
C PHE A 114 -20.17 16.14 -0.07
#